data_AF-A0A6C0TQG3-F1
#
_entry.id   AF-A0A6C0TQG3-F1
#
_cell.length_a   1.000
_cell.length_b   1.000
_cell.length_c   1.000
_cell.angle_alpha   90.00
_cell.angle_beta   90.00
_cell.angle_gamma   90.00
#
_symmetry.space_group_name_H-M   'P 1'
#
loop_
_entity.id
_entity.type
_entity.pdbx_description
1 polymer ?
#
loop_
_entity_poly.entity_id
_entity_poly.type
_entity_poly.pdbx_seq_one_letter_code
_entity_poly.pdbx_strand_id
1 'polypeptide(L)'
;MNWFKRMFGKPRIEGDDIERKFSAQMAEIRSAGKINDGHYTDSVEKIKALKREGRNLEAIELLLKCIDATEKEAKSANAKPSVLDERFSFLEEGRSEHGWGVAPWYYEQLAILYRKEKQYQKEVEILERYKKQEKAPGVGPQKLADRLVKAKELARKHA
;
A
#
# COMPACT_ATOMS: atom_id res chain seq x y z
N MET A 1 46.38 -18.27 2.42
CA MET A 1 46.30 -18.80 3.81
C MET A 1 45.13 -18.15 4.55
N ASN A 2 44.04 -18.90 4.81
CA ASN A 2 42.78 -18.42 5.40
C ASN A 2 42.61 -18.80 6.89
N TRP A 3 43.71 -18.96 7.62
CA TRP A 3 43.70 -19.33 9.04
C TRP A 3 43.14 -18.20 9.94
N PHE A 4 43.43 -16.94 9.63
CA PHE A 4 43.11 -15.79 10.52
C PHE A 4 41.61 -15.46 10.57
N LYS A 5 40.84 -15.80 9.51
CA LYS A 5 39.37 -15.62 9.49
C LYS A 5 38.62 -16.61 10.39
N ARG A 6 39.31 -17.61 10.95
CA ARG A 6 38.74 -18.63 11.84
C ARG A 6 38.91 -18.32 13.33
N MET A 7 39.75 -17.34 13.68
CA MET A 7 40.05 -16.93 15.06
C MET A 7 39.16 -15.80 15.58
N PHE A 8 38.54 -15.02 14.69
CA PHE A 8 37.56 -14.01 15.08
C PHE A 8 36.20 -14.47 14.59
N GLY A 9 35.42 -15.06 15.52
CA GLY A 9 34.06 -15.48 15.26
C GLY A 9 33.27 -14.36 14.57
N LYS A 10 32.52 -14.71 13.52
CA LYS A 10 31.50 -13.80 12.98
C LYS A 10 30.66 -13.31 14.16
N PRO A 11 30.35 -12.01 14.30
CA PRO A 11 29.48 -11.55 15.36
C PRO A 11 28.21 -12.40 15.29
N ARG A 12 27.97 -13.18 16.36
CA ARG A 12 26.71 -13.90 16.52
C ARG A 12 25.69 -12.81 16.76
N ILE A 13 25.02 -12.37 15.70
CA ILE A 13 23.85 -11.50 15.83
C ILE A 13 22.85 -12.34 16.62
N GLU A 14 22.68 -12.03 17.90
CA GLU A 14 21.72 -12.69 18.77
C GLU A 14 20.32 -12.54 18.17
N GLY A 15 19.48 -13.57 18.31
CA GLY A 15 18.11 -13.56 17.76
C GLY A 15 17.32 -12.31 18.17
N ASP A 16 17.57 -11.85 19.40
CA ASP A 16 16.98 -10.65 20.00
C ASP A 16 17.30 -9.38 19.20
N ASP A 17 18.51 -9.22 18.66
CA ASP A 17 18.89 -8.04 17.86
C ASP A 17 18.18 -8.00 16.51
N ILE A 18 17.87 -9.16 15.93
CA ILE A 18 17.14 -9.29 14.66
C ILE A 18 15.66 -9.00 14.90
N GLU A 19 15.08 -9.59 15.95
CA GLU A 19 13.69 -9.31 16.34
C GLU A 19 13.49 -7.83 16.68
N ARG A 20 14.47 -7.20 17.35
CA ARG A 20 14.42 -5.76 17.65
C ARG A 20 14.47 -4.90 16.40
N LYS A 21 15.38 -5.20 15.46
CA LYS A 21 15.50 -4.48 14.18
C LYS A 21 14.27 -4.68 13.30
N PHE A 22 13.73 -5.90 13.25
CA PHE A 22 12.49 -6.20 12.53
C PHE A 22 11.29 -5.50 13.15
N SER A 23 11.14 -5.56 14.48
CA SER A 23 10.08 -4.87 15.21
C SER A 23 10.16 -3.35 15.06
N ALA A 24 11.37 -2.78 15.12
CA ALA A 24 11.61 -1.36 14.89
C ALA A 24 11.28 -0.96 13.44
N GLN A 25 11.68 -1.76 12.45
CA GLN A 25 11.35 -1.53 11.04
C GLN A 25 9.83 -1.62 10.81
N MET A 26 9.16 -2.60 11.39
CA MET A 26 7.69 -2.74 11.33
C MET A 26 6.97 -1.59 12.03
N ALA A 27 7.48 -1.12 13.17
CA ALA A 27 6.94 0.05 13.86
C ALA A 27 7.10 1.33 13.04
N GLU A 28 8.23 1.49 12.34
CA GLU A 28 8.49 2.63 11.47
C GLU A 28 7.60 2.62 10.21
N ILE A 29 7.40 1.45 9.60
CA ILE A 29 6.46 1.26 8.48
C ILE A 29 5.02 1.57 8.93
N ARG A 30 4.58 1.02 10.07
CA ARG A 30 3.25 1.32 10.64
C ARG A 30 3.08 2.80 11.01
N SER A 31 4.15 3.44 11.51
CA SER A 31 4.15 4.87 11.84
C SER A 31 3.98 5.74 10.59
N ALA A 32 4.54 5.32 9.45
CA ALA A 32 4.41 6.04 8.18
C ALA A 32 2.97 6.04 7.62
N GLY A 33 2.14 5.05 7.98
CA GLY A 33 0.73 4.94 7.59
C GLY A 33 -0.26 5.65 8.52
N LYS A 34 0.20 6.39 9.53
CA LYS A 34 -0.67 6.99 10.55
C LYS A 34 -1.42 8.21 10.00
N ILE A 35 -2.74 8.24 10.18
CA ILE A 35 -3.61 9.39 9.86
C ILE A 35 -4.14 9.94 11.18
N ASN A 36 -3.67 11.14 11.56
CA ASN A 36 -4.03 11.80 12.82
C ASN A 36 -3.90 10.85 14.04
N ASP A 37 -5.02 10.37 14.59
CA ASP A 37 -5.09 9.60 15.84
C ASP A 37 -5.13 8.06 15.67
N GLY A 38 -5.00 7.53 14.44
CA GLY A 38 -5.09 6.07 14.18
C GLY A 38 -4.41 5.59 12.89
N HIS A 39 -4.52 4.28 12.59
CA HIS A 39 -4.02 3.70 11.34
C HIS A 39 -5.12 3.74 10.27
N TYR A 40 -4.78 3.82 8.97
CA TYR A 40 -5.79 3.89 7.89
C TYR A 40 -6.74 2.67 7.85
N THR A 41 -6.33 1.55 8.42
CA THR A 41 -7.16 0.34 8.59
C THR A 41 -8.37 0.57 9.50
N ASP A 42 -8.27 1.48 10.48
CA ASP A 42 -9.37 1.84 11.39
C ASP A 42 -10.40 2.75 10.71
N SER A 43 -10.06 3.31 9.55
CA SER A 43 -10.92 4.25 8.81
C SER A 43 -12.04 3.56 8.03
N VAL A 44 -11.99 2.23 7.86
CA VAL A 44 -12.97 1.47 7.05
C VAL A 44 -14.39 1.61 7.57
N GLU A 45 -14.60 1.44 8.88
CA GLU A 45 -15.94 1.56 9.48
C GLU A 45 -16.44 3.00 9.45
N LYS A 46 -15.55 3.97 9.65
CA LYS A 46 -15.89 5.40 9.51
C LYS A 46 -16.31 5.76 8.08
N ILE A 47 -15.61 5.25 7.08
CA ILE A 47 -15.98 5.43 5.65
C ILE A 47 -17.34 4.80 5.37
N LYS A 48 -17.60 3.59 5.87
CA LYS A 48 -18.92 2.93 5.70
C LYS A 48 -20.04 3.74 6.37
N ALA A 49 -19.81 4.27 7.57
CA ALA A 49 -20.77 5.11 8.27
C ALA A 49 -21.07 6.40 7.49
N LEU A 50 -20.05 7.15 7.07
CA LEU A 50 -20.21 8.37 6.27
C LEU A 50 -20.99 8.11 4.97
N LYS A 51 -20.72 6.99 4.29
CA LYS A 51 -21.45 6.59 3.09
C LYS A 51 -22.91 6.23 3.36
N ARG A 52 -23.22 5.65 4.53
CA ARG A 52 -24.59 5.33 4.95
C ARG A 52 -25.36 6.61 5.30
N GLU A 53 -24.69 7.59 5.90
CA GLU A 53 -25.22 8.92 6.23
C GLU A 53 -25.37 9.84 5.01
N GLY A 54 -24.94 9.42 3.81
CA GLY A 54 -24.95 10.24 2.60
C GLY A 54 -23.90 11.35 2.60
N ARG A 55 -22.97 11.36 3.55
CA ARG A 55 -21.88 12.33 3.69
C ARG A 55 -20.73 11.97 2.74
N ASN A 56 -21.03 11.97 1.44
CA ASN A 56 -20.13 11.48 0.41
C ASN A 56 -18.85 12.33 0.30
N LEU A 57 -18.94 13.64 0.48
CA LEU A 57 -17.78 14.53 0.44
C LEU A 57 -16.77 14.22 1.54
N GLU A 58 -17.24 13.98 2.77
CA GLU A 58 -16.39 13.61 3.89
C GLU A 58 -15.79 12.20 3.73
N ALA A 59 -16.57 11.27 3.17
CA ALA A 59 -16.07 9.95 2.82
C ALA A 59 -14.96 10.04 1.75
N ILE A 60 -15.12 10.90 0.74
CA ILE A 60 -14.10 11.18 -0.28
C ILE A 60 -12.83 11.73 0.36
N GLU A 61 -12.95 12.72 1.25
CA GLU A 61 -11.80 13.32 1.93
C GLU A 61 -11.03 12.28 2.77
N LEU A 62 -11.76 11.45 3.53
CA LEU A 62 -11.15 10.39 4.34
C LEU A 62 -10.48 9.32 3.46
N LEU A 63 -11.10 8.94 2.34
CA LEU A 63 -10.53 7.99 1.38
C LEU A 63 -9.25 8.51 0.74
N LEU A 64 -9.19 9.79 0.37
CA LEU A 64 -7.97 10.42 -0.16
C LEU A 64 -6.83 10.35 0.85
N LYS A 65 -7.11 10.69 2.13
CA LYS A 65 -6.12 10.56 3.22
C LYS A 65 -5.63 9.12 3.38
N CYS A 66 -6.52 8.14 3.31
CA CYS A 66 -6.16 6.70 3.36
C CYS A 66 -5.26 6.30 2.20
N ILE A 67 -5.56 6.76 0.98
CA ILE A 67 -4.74 6.47 -0.20
C ILE A 67 -3.35 7.08 -0.07
N ASP A 68 -3.25 8.35 0.32
CA ASP A 68 -1.96 9.02 0.50
C ASP A 68 -1.11 8.34 1.58
N ALA A 69 -1.73 7.89 2.68
CA ALA A 69 -1.02 7.14 3.73
C ALA A 69 -0.56 5.76 3.23
N THR A 70 -1.42 5.03 2.50
CA THR A 70 -1.09 3.70 1.96
C THR A 70 0.03 3.78 0.93
N GLU A 71 0.02 4.80 0.06
CA GLU A 71 1.10 5.01 -0.91
C GLU A 71 2.44 5.35 -0.23
N LYS A 72 2.41 6.17 0.84
CA LYS A 72 3.61 6.47 1.63
C LYS A 72 4.17 5.23 2.32
N GLU A 73 3.30 4.38 2.88
CA GLU A 73 3.68 3.12 3.50
C GLU A 73 4.30 2.16 2.48
N ALA A 74 3.62 1.93 1.34
CA ALA A 74 4.12 1.07 0.27
C ALA A 74 5.49 1.54 -0.26
N LYS A 75 5.65 2.85 -0.49
CA LYS A 75 6.94 3.42 -0.89
C LYS A 75 8.03 3.18 0.16
N SER A 76 7.69 3.29 1.45
CA SER A 76 8.65 3.08 2.55
C SER A 76 9.01 1.61 2.74
N ALA A 77 8.06 0.70 2.51
CA ALA A 77 8.27 -0.74 2.53
C ALA A 77 9.18 -1.19 1.38
N ASN A 78 8.98 -0.65 0.16
CA ASN A 78 9.79 -1.01 -1.01
C ASN A 78 11.17 -0.32 -1.03
N ALA A 79 11.35 0.80 -0.32
CA ALA A 79 12.64 1.51 -0.24
C ALA A 79 13.66 0.86 0.72
N LYS A 80 13.23 -0.02 1.62
CA LYS A 80 14.11 -0.65 2.62
C LYS A 80 14.48 -2.06 2.17
N PRO A 81 15.76 -2.36 1.89
CA PRO A 81 16.18 -3.75 1.76
C PRO A 81 15.80 -4.48 3.05
N SER A 82 15.07 -5.57 2.91
CA SER A 82 14.67 -6.40 4.04
C SER A 82 15.92 -6.77 4.84
N VAL A 83 15.90 -6.62 6.17
CA VAL A 83 17.02 -7.05 7.04
C VAL A 83 17.24 -8.58 6.91
N LEU A 84 16.26 -9.32 6.36
CA LEU A 84 16.36 -10.74 6.03
C LEU A 84 16.99 -11.00 4.65
N ASP A 85 17.14 -9.98 3.80
CA ASP A 85 17.67 -10.06 2.43
C ASP A 85 19.18 -10.37 2.43
N GLU A 86 19.95 -9.73 3.33
CA GLU A 86 21.41 -9.92 3.42
C GLU A 86 21.83 -11.34 3.80
N ARG A 87 20.98 -12.11 4.49
CA ARG A 87 21.31 -13.44 5.02
C ARG A 87 20.82 -14.60 4.16
N PHE A 88 19.99 -14.34 3.17
CA PHE A 88 19.34 -15.33 2.29
C PHE A 88 19.58 -15.09 0.80
N SER A 89 20.51 -14.21 0.42
CA SER A 89 20.90 -13.95 -0.98
C SER A 89 21.37 -15.17 -1.77
N PHE A 90 21.67 -16.29 -1.10
CA PHE A 90 22.07 -17.56 -1.73
C PHE A 90 20.87 -18.43 -2.19
N LEU A 91 19.64 -18.14 -1.77
CA LEU A 91 18.43 -18.90 -2.09
C LEU A 91 17.51 -18.12 -3.06
N GLU A 92 18.11 -17.38 -4.01
CA GLU A 92 17.42 -16.43 -4.91
C GLU A 92 16.46 -17.05 -5.93
N GLU A 93 16.45 -18.37 -6.11
CA GLU A 93 15.49 -19.01 -7.00
C GLU A 93 14.14 -19.23 -6.30
N GLY A 94 13.26 -18.25 -6.41
CA GLY A 94 11.84 -18.42 -6.05
C GLY A 94 11.32 -17.53 -4.93
N ARG A 95 11.90 -16.35 -4.72
CA ARG A 95 11.23 -15.34 -3.89
C ARG A 95 9.93 -14.92 -4.59
N SER A 96 8.81 -15.49 -4.16
CA SER A 96 7.50 -14.92 -4.43
C SER A 96 7.53 -13.48 -3.92
N GLU A 97 7.37 -12.53 -4.85
CA GLU A 97 7.30 -11.09 -4.63
C GLU A 97 6.24 -10.79 -3.57
N HIS A 98 6.61 -10.83 -2.28
CA HIS A 98 5.78 -10.28 -1.21
C HIS A 98 5.89 -8.75 -1.27
N GLY A 99 5.48 -8.18 -2.41
CA GLY A 99 5.39 -6.75 -2.62
C GLY A 99 4.30 -6.21 -1.72
N TRP A 100 4.68 -5.34 -0.80
CA TRP A 100 3.76 -4.54 -0.01
C TRP A 100 3.10 -3.53 -0.95
N GLY A 101 2.08 -3.98 -1.68
CA GLY A 101 1.37 -3.16 -2.64
C GLY A 101 0.22 -2.38 -2.03
N VAL A 102 -0.18 -1.33 -2.72
CA VAL A 102 -1.24 -0.44 -2.28
C VAL A 102 -2.60 -1.17 -2.26
N ALA A 103 -3.30 -1.12 -1.13
CA ALA A 103 -4.59 -1.77 -0.94
C ALA A 103 -5.64 -1.26 -1.95
N PRO A 104 -6.23 -2.12 -2.80
CA PRO A 104 -7.16 -1.70 -3.87
C PRO A 104 -8.49 -1.14 -3.34
N TRP A 105 -8.89 -1.51 -2.12
CA TRP A 105 -10.21 -1.19 -1.58
C TRP A 105 -10.47 0.32 -1.51
N TYR A 106 -9.51 1.13 -1.07
CA TYR A 106 -9.68 2.58 -0.94
C TYR A 106 -9.90 3.26 -2.29
N TYR A 107 -9.17 2.82 -3.32
CA TYR A 107 -9.34 3.30 -4.70
C TYR A 107 -10.70 2.92 -5.26
N GLU A 108 -11.14 1.69 -5.02
CA GLU A 108 -12.45 1.21 -5.46
C GLU A 108 -13.57 2.04 -4.85
N GLN A 109 -13.53 2.27 -3.53
CA GLN A 109 -14.56 3.05 -2.84
C GLN A 109 -14.58 4.50 -3.32
N LEU A 110 -13.41 5.10 -3.55
CA LEU A 110 -13.31 6.47 -4.04
C LEU A 110 -13.85 6.60 -5.46
N ALA A 111 -13.53 5.66 -6.35
CA ALA A 111 -14.09 5.61 -7.71
C ALA A 111 -15.62 5.44 -7.70
N ILE A 112 -16.18 4.65 -6.77
CA ILE A 112 -17.64 4.54 -6.58
C ILE A 112 -18.25 5.88 -6.20
N LEU A 113 -17.64 6.61 -5.26
CA LEU A 113 -18.16 7.91 -4.82
C LEU A 113 -18.06 8.96 -5.92
N TYR A 114 -16.95 9.06 -6.65
CA TYR A 114 -16.85 10.00 -7.77
C TYR A 114 -17.88 9.73 -8.85
N ARG A 115 -18.18 8.47 -9.16
CA ARG A 115 -19.23 8.12 -10.11
C ARG A 115 -20.62 8.55 -9.64
N LYS A 116 -20.91 8.39 -8.34
CA LYS A 116 -22.19 8.84 -7.74
C LYS A 116 -22.33 10.36 -7.77
N GLU A 117 -21.25 11.08 -7.50
CA GLU A 117 -21.18 12.54 -7.56
C GLU A 117 -21.05 13.08 -9.00
N LYS A 118 -21.11 12.19 -10.02
CA LYS A 118 -20.93 12.51 -11.46
C LYS A 118 -19.60 13.20 -11.78
N GLN A 119 -18.60 13.07 -10.92
CA GLN A 119 -17.25 13.60 -11.11
C GLN A 119 -16.41 12.61 -11.92
N TYR A 120 -16.82 12.37 -13.18
CA TYR A 120 -16.23 11.32 -14.02
C TYR A 120 -14.74 11.52 -14.30
N GLN A 121 -14.29 12.78 -14.46
CA GLN A 121 -12.87 13.07 -14.65
C GLN A 121 -12.03 12.64 -13.44
N LYS A 122 -12.49 12.92 -12.21
CA LYS A 122 -11.78 12.49 -10.99
C LYS A 122 -11.78 10.97 -10.80
N GLU A 123 -12.85 10.29 -11.23
CA GLU A 123 -12.87 8.81 -11.27
C GLU A 123 -11.76 8.27 -12.20
N VAL A 124 -11.54 8.88 -13.37
CA VAL A 124 -10.46 8.49 -14.28
C VAL A 124 -9.10 8.77 -13.65
N GLU A 125 -8.88 9.98 -13.13
CA GLU A 125 -7.60 10.39 -12.53
C GLU A 125 -7.15 9.43 -11.41
N ILE A 126 -8.05 9.06 -10.51
CA ILE A 126 -7.70 8.18 -9.39
C ILE A 126 -7.42 6.74 -9.82
N LEU A 127 -8.16 6.23 -10.82
CA LEU A 127 -7.93 4.91 -11.37
C LEU A 127 -6.63 4.84 -12.19
N GLU A 128 -6.26 5.93 -12.87
CA GLU A 128 -4.96 6.05 -13.51
C GLU A 128 -3.82 6.16 -12.51
N ARG A 129 -4.01 6.88 -11.40
CA ARG A 129 -3.06 6.91 -10.28
C ARG A 129 -2.82 5.50 -9.74
N TYR A 130 -3.87 4.72 -9.50
CA TYR A 130 -3.75 3.32 -9.07
C TYR A 130 -2.97 2.46 -10.07
N LYS A 131 -3.24 2.63 -11.37
CA LYS A 131 -2.56 1.86 -12.43
C LYS A 131 -1.04 2.07 -12.44
N LYS A 132 -0.56 3.23 -12.00
CA LYS A 132 0.87 3.57 -11.92
C LYS A 132 1.58 2.99 -10.70
N GLN A 133 0.86 2.55 -9.67
CA GLN A 133 1.46 2.02 -8.43
C GLN A 133 1.90 0.55 -8.59
N GLU A 134 2.91 0.14 -7.82
CA GLU A 134 3.31 -1.26 -7.67
C GLU A 134 2.21 -2.06 -6.96
N LYS A 135 1.84 -3.20 -7.54
CA LYS A 135 0.62 -3.93 -7.17
C LYS A 135 0.98 -5.12 -6.30
N ALA A 136 0.20 -5.34 -5.24
CA ALA A 136 0.28 -6.58 -4.49
C ALA A 136 -0.23 -7.73 -5.38
N PRO A 137 0.43 -8.91 -5.36
CA PRO A 137 -0.07 -10.09 -6.08
C PRO A 137 -1.42 -10.53 -5.49
N GLY A 138 -2.45 -10.65 -6.34
CA GLY A 138 -3.80 -11.07 -5.95
C GLY A 138 -4.88 -10.41 -6.80
N VAL A 139 -6.10 -10.96 -6.77
CA VAL A 139 -7.21 -10.80 -7.74
C VAL A 139 -7.85 -9.38 -7.81
N GLY A 140 -7.23 -8.36 -7.23
CA GLY A 140 -7.74 -6.97 -7.19
C GLY A 140 -7.54 -6.10 -8.45
N PRO A 141 -6.41 -6.18 -9.17
CA PRO A 141 -6.07 -5.19 -10.22
C PRO A 141 -6.99 -5.21 -11.45
N GLN A 142 -7.55 -6.37 -11.78
CA GLN A 142 -8.29 -6.57 -13.02
C GLN A 142 -9.63 -5.81 -13.01
N LYS A 143 -10.34 -5.81 -11.88
CA LYS A 143 -11.61 -5.08 -11.72
C LYS A 143 -11.45 -3.56 -11.85
N LEU A 144 -10.37 -3.00 -11.31
CA LEU A 144 -10.10 -1.56 -11.41
C LEU A 144 -9.67 -1.15 -12.83
N ALA A 145 -8.97 -2.03 -13.55
CA ALA A 145 -8.63 -1.81 -14.96
C ALA A 145 -9.88 -1.77 -15.85
N ASP A 146 -10.81 -2.73 -15.68
CA ASP A 146 -12.08 -2.74 -16.42
C ASP A 146 -12.93 -1.50 -16.10
N ARG A 147 -12.90 -1.07 -14.83
CA ARG A 147 -13.58 0.16 -14.40
C ARG A 147 -13.00 1.39 -15.06
N LEU A 148 -11.67 1.48 -15.21
CA LEU A 148 -11.00 2.61 -15.86
C LEU A 148 -11.48 2.80 -17.30
N VAL A 149 -11.66 1.71 -18.06
CA VAL A 149 -12.18 1.77 -19.43
C VAL A 149 -13.58 2.41 -19.43
N LYS A 150 -14.47 1.92 -18.58
CA LYS A 150 -15.85 2.45 -18.45
C LYS A 150 -15.88 3.91 -17.97
N ALA A 151 -15.01 4.27 -17.03
CA ALA A 151 -14.90 5.63 -16.52
C ALA A 151 -14.46 6.61 -17.62
N LYS A 152 -13.50 6.21 -18.47
CA LYS A 152 -13.06 7.01 -19.62
C LYS A 152 -14.17 7.22 -20.65
N GLU A 153 -14.94 6.19 -20.96
CA GLU A 153 -16.10 6.32 -21.86
C GLU A 153 -17.15 7.28 -21.30
N LEU A 154 -17.45 7.20 -20.00
CA LEU A 154 -18.39 8.12 -19.35
C LEU A 154 -17.86 9.55 -19.31
N ALA A 155 -16.58 9.73 -18.97
CA ALA A 155 -15.95 11.05 -18.99
C ALA A 155 -16.03 11.68 -20.38
N ARG A 156 -15.82 10.92 -21.45
CA ARG A 156 -15.98 11.41 -22.84
C ARG A 156 -17.42 11.74 -23.22
N LYS A 157 -18.41 11.02 -22.68
CA LYS A 157 -19.84 11.26 -22.95
C LYS A 157 -20.38 12.48 -22.22
N HIS A 158 -19.75 12.86 -21.11
CA HIS A 158 -20.18 13.95 -20.22
C HIS A 158 -19.16 15.10 -20.14
N ALA A 159 -18.17 15.12 -21.03
CA ALA A 159 -17.26 16.25 -21.26
C ALA A 159 -17.90 17.24 -22.23
#